data_AF-X0SFQ4-F1
#
_entry.id   AF-X0SFQ4-F1
#
_cell.length_a   1.000
_cell.length_b   1.000
_cell.length_c   1.000
_cell.angle_alpha   90.00
_cell.angle_beta   90.00
_cell.angle_gamma   90.00
#
_symmetry.space_group_name_H-M   'P 1'
#
loop_
_entity.id
_entity.type
_entity.pdbx_description
1 polymer ?
#
loop_
_entity_poly.entity_id
_entity_poly.type
_entity_poly.pdbx_seq_one_letter_code
_entity_poly.pdbx_strand_id
1 'polypeptide(L)'
;MNKIGIIFFIGILLLFNLNSISSSIEFTSSSSNYDMIIITPEKFVSNLQPLVNHKNSYGINTLIKNVEGIYEEYEGRDKAEQI
;
A
#
# COMPACT_ATOMS: atom_id res chain seq x y z
N MET A 1 -51.05 7.30 13.79
CA MET A 1 -49.60 7.62 13.96
C MET A 1 -49.48 9.06 14.39
N ASN A 2 -49.06 9.25 15.64
CA ASN A 2 -49.00 10.57 16.26
C ASN A 2 -47.83 11.32 15.63
N LYS A 3 -48.00 12.60 15.28
CA LYS A 3 -47.00 13.40 14.55
C LYS A 3 -45.59 13.33 15.17
N ILE A 4 -45.50 13.09 16.47
CA ILE A 4 -44.27 12.83 17.23
C ILE A 4 -43.48 11.61 16.72
N GLY A 5 -44.16 10.52 16.33
CA GLY A 5 -43.51 9.29 15.89
C GLY A 5 -42.85 9.41 14.51
N ILE A 6 -43.37 10.29 13.65
CA ILE A 6 -42.81 10.55 12.31
C ILE A 6 -41.50 11.34 12.41
N ILE A 7 -41.43 12.31 13.33
CA ILE A 7 -40.23 13.12 13.56
C ILE A 7 -39.08 12.25 14.09
N PHE A 8 -39.37 11.31 14.99
CA PHE A 8 -38.36 10.40 15.53
C PHE A 8 -37.81 9.44 14.45
N PHE A 9 -38.68 8.99 13.55
CA PHE A 9 -38.30 8.10 12.46
C PHE A 9 -37.43 8.80 11.38
N ILE A 10 -37.72 10.08 11.08
CA ILE A 10 -36.90 10.90 10.18
C ILE A 10 -35.52 11.21 10.79
N GLY A 11 -35.46 11.50 12.09
CA GLY A 11 -34.20 11.73 12.79
C GLY A 11 -33.29 10.50 12.79
N ILE A 12 -33.87 9.31 12.98
CA ILE A 12 -33.11 8.06 12.95
C ILE A 12 -32.60 7.74 11.54
N LEU A 13 -33.40 8.02 10.49
CA LEU A 13 -33.01 7.81 9.10
C LEU A 13 -31.84 8.73 8.67
N LEU A 14 -31.77 9.96 9.18
CA LEU A 14 -30.66 10.88 8.89
C LEU A 14 -29.33 10.44 9.53
N LEU A 15 -29.36 9.80 10.71
CA LEU A 15 -28.14 9.34 11.40
C LEU A 15 -27.48 8.13 10.72
N PHE A 16 -28.25 7.27 10.03
CA PHE A 16 -27.69 6.13 9.29
C PHE A 16 -26.90 6.53 8.04
N ASN A 17 -27.10 7.75 7.52
CA ASN A 17 -26.46 8.20 6.28
C ASN A 17 -25.04 8.79 6.45
N LEU A 18 -24.52 8.94 7.68
CA LEU A 18 -23.14 9.45 7.87
C LEU A 18 -22.04 8.41 7.63
N ASN A 19 -22.36 7.11 7.64
CA ASN A 19 -21.36 6.06 7.40
C ASN A 19 -20.94 5.92 5.93
N SER A 20 -21.54 6.70 5.01
CA SER A 20 -21.30 6.61 3.57
C SER A 20 -20.41 7.73 3.01
N ILE A 21 -19.98 8.70 3.82
CA ILE A 21 -19.19 9.86 3.35
C ILE A 21 -17.69 9.57 3.18
N SER A 22 -17.21 8.40 3.59
CA SER A 22 -15.80 8.03 3.41
C SER A 22 -15.37 7.78 1.96
N SER A 23 -16.28 7.87 0.97
CA SER A 23 -15.99 7.56 -0.44
C SER A 23 -15.78 8.79 -1.33
N SER A 24 -14.94 9.76 -0.94
CA SER A 24 -14.55 10.85 -1.86
C SER A 24 -13.17 11.47 -1.61
N ILE A 25 -12.19 10.68 -1.16
CA ILE A 25 -10.77 11.05 -1.33
C ILE A 25 -10.16 10.07 -2.34
N GLU A 26 -10.51 10.23 -3.62
CA GLU A 26 -9.68 9.73 -4.70
C GLU A 26 -8.43 10.61 -4.77
N PHE A 27 -7.42 10.24 -3.98
CA PHE A 27 -6.06 10.68 -4.23
C PHE A 27 -5.67 10.10 -5.59
N THR A 28 -5.61 10.93 -6.61
CA THR A 28 -5.08 10.55 -7.93
C THR A 28 -3.59 10.26 -7.76
N SER A 29 -3.26 9.03 -7.33
CA SER A 29 -1.92 8.51 -7.51
C SER A 29 -1.66 8.52 -9.00
N SER A 30 -0.58 9.16 -9.44
CA SER A 30 -0.09 8.98 -10.80
C SER A 30 -0.02 7.47 -11.01
N SER A 31 -0.82 6.94 -11.94
CA SER A 31 -0.86 5.52 -12.27
C SER A 31 0.48 5.13 -12.88
N SER A 32 1.47 4.97 -12.03
CA SER A 32 2.81 4.64 -12.42
C SER A 32 2.83 3.13 -12.55
N ASN A 33 2.52 2.68 -13.78
CA ASN A 33 2.55 1.27 -14.17
C ASN A 33 4.01 0.82 -14.19
N TYR A 34 4.57 0.52 -13.03
CA TYR A 34 5.88 -0.08 -12.90
C TYR A 34 5.92 -1.01 -11.71
N ASP A 35 6.78 -2.02 -11.83
CA ASP A 35 7.19 -2.85 -10.71
C ASP A 35 8.50 -2.30 -10.13
N MET A 36 8.70 -2.47 -8.83
CA MET A 36 9.84 -1.94 -8.09
C MET A 36 10.62 -3.08 -7.43
N ILE A 37 11.94 -3.09 -7.60
CA ILE A 37 12.85 -3.94 -6.84
C ILE A 37 13.76 -3.08 -5.99
N ILE A 38 13.93 -3.46 -4.72
CA ILE A 38 14.87 -2.83 -3.81
C ILE A 38 16.00 -3.81 -3.58
N ILE A 39 17.22 -3.44 -4.00
CA ILE A 39 18.44 -4.21 -3.77
C ILE A 39 19.16 -3.63 -2.58
N THR A 40 19.38 -4.44 -1.54
CA THR A 40 19.98 -3.97 -0.28
C THR A 40 20.75 -5.07 0.43
N PRO A 41 21.77 -4.76 1.24
CA PRO A 41 22.32 -5.72 2.19
C PRO A 41 21.24 -6.28 3.14
N GLU A 42 21.37 -7.56 3.52
CA GLU A 42 20.43 -8.30 4.38
C GLU A 42 20.07 -7.54 5.67
N LYS A 43 21.07 -6.88 6.27
CA LYS A 43 20.91 -6.12 7.53
C LYS A 43 19.86 -4.99 7.48
N PHE A 44 19.46 -4.54 6.29
CA PHE A 44 18.46 -3.47 6.13
C PHE A 44 17.10 -3.96 5.64
N VAL A 45 16.96 -5.25 5.33
CA VAL A 45 15.71 -5.83 4.80
C VAL A 45 14.54 -5.55 5.77
N SER A 46 14.75 -5.81 7.06
CA SER A 46 13.75 -5.57 8.10
C SER A 46 13.36 -4.08 8.21
N ASN A 47 14.33 -3.17 8.07
CA ASN A 47 14.10 -1.73 8.10
C ASN A 47 13.33 -1.21 6.87
N LEU A 48 13.42 -1.91 5.74
CA LEU A 48 12.81 -1.52 4.46
C LEU A 48 11.45 -2.18 4.22
N GLN A 49 11.08 -3.20 5.00
CA GLN A 49 9.76 -3.85 4.91
C GLN A 49 8.58 -2.86 4.99
N PRO A 50 8.59 -1.81 5.85
CA PRO A 50 7.52 -0.81 5.85
C PRO A 50 7.34 -0.07 4.52
N LEU A 51 8.44 0.19 3.80
CA LEU A 51 8.39 0.84 2.49
C LEU A 51 7.79 -0.09 1.43
N VAL A 52 8.16 -1.37 1.43
CA VAL A 52 7.57 -2.40 0.56
C VAL A 52 6.06 -2.47 0.78
N ASN A 53 5.64 -2.56 2.04
CA ASN A 53 4.23 -2.64 2.40
C ASN A 53 3.46 -1.40 1.93
N HIS A 54 4.04 -0.20 2.13
CA HIS A 54 3.48 1.04 1.65
C HIS A 54 3.38 1.06 0.12
N LYS A 55 4.40 0.64 -0.63
CA LYS A 55 4.32 0.68 -2.10
C LYS A 55 3.31 -0.32 -2.66
N ASN A 56 3.26 -1.53 -2.10
CA ASN A 56 2.26 -2.54 -2.45
C ASN A 56 0.83 -2.06 -2.13
N SER A 57 0.61 -1.36 -1.00
CA SER A 57 -0.72 -0.84 -0.66
C SER A 57 -1.20 0.29 -1.60
N TYR A 58 -0.29 0.92 -2.33
CA TYR A 58 -0.60 1.93 -3.36
C TYR A 58 -0.58 1.34 -4.78
N GLY A 59 -0.57 0.01 -4.92
CA GLY A 59 -0.66 -0.67 -6.20
C GLY A 59 0.65 -0.77 -7.00
N ILE A 60 1.80 -0.55 -6.36
CA ILE A 60 3.13 -0.70 -6.96
C ILE A 60 3.73 -2.01 -6.47
N ASN A 61 3.82 -3.03 -7.32
CA ASN A 61 4.41 -4.32 -6.94
C ASN A 61 5.87 -4.11 -6.54
N THR A 62 6.18 -4.32 -5.27
CA THR A 62 7.49 -4.04 -4.69
C THR A 62 8.03 -5.26 -3.98
N LEU A 63 9.27 -5.63 -4.27
CA LEU A 63 9.99 -6.72 -3.62
C LEU A 63 11.41 -6.30 -3.22
N ILE A 64 11.98 -6.99 -2.23
CA ILE A 64 13.37 -6.81 -1.80
C ILE A 64 14.18 -8.03 -2.25
N LYS A 65 15.36 -7.77 -2.83
CA LYS A 65 16.40 -8.78 -3.07
C LYS A 65 17.64 -8.39 -2.28
N ASN A 66 18.19 -9.32 -1.51
CA ASN A 66 19.41 -9.05 -0.76
C ASN A 66 20.65 -9.19 -1.64
N VAL A 67 21.67 -8.40 -1.33
CA VAL A 67 22.93 -8.39 -2.08
C VAL A 67 23.69 -9.71 -1.89
N GLU A 68 23.64 -10.27 -0.69
CA GLU A 68 24.28 -11.53 -0.33
C GLU A 68 23.76 -12.69 -1.19
N GLY A 69 22.43 -12.80 -1.34
CA GLY A 69 21.82 -13.81 -2.21
C GLY A 69 22.10 -13.59 -3.69
N ILE A 70 22.29 -12.34 -4.14
CA ILE A 70 22.71 -12.06 -5.53
C ILE A 70 24.11 -12.61 -5.78
N TYR A 71 25.06 -12.35 -4.88
CA TYR A 71 26.44 -12.83 -5.03
C TYR A 71 26.56 -14.36 -4.97
N GLU A 72 25.62 -15.05 -4.29
CA GLU A 72 25.56 -16.51 -4.24
C GLU A 72 24.87 -17.12 -5.47
N GLU A 73 23.90 -16.44 -6.06
CA GLU A 73 23.06 -16.97 -7.15
C GLU A 73 23.61 -16.66 -8.55
N TYR A 74 24.32 -15.54 -8.72
CA TYR A 74 24.75 -15.07 -10.03
C TYR A 74 26.27 -15.02 -10.15
N GLU A 75 26.80 -15.48 -11.29
CA GLU A 75 28.20 -15.32 -11.65
C GLU A 75 28.44 -13.99 -12.37
N GLY A 76 29.61 -13.40 -12.16
CA GLY A 76 30.06 -12.19 -12.83
C GLY A 76 31.57 -12.08 -12.70
N ARG A 77 32.21 -11.26 -13.55
CA ARG A 77 33.66 -11.05 -13.45
C ARG A 77 34.04 -10.36 -12.14
N ASP A 78 33.17 -9.48 -11.66
CA ASP A 78 33.29 -8.78 -10.39
C ASP A 78 31.91 -8.56 -9.75
N LYS A 79 31.92 -7.97 -8.54
CA LYS A 79 30.70 -7.73 -7.75
C LYS A 79 29.75 -6.73 -8.39
N ALA A 80 30.24 -5.79 -9.19
CA ALA A 80 29.38 -4.81 -9.83
C ALA A 80 28.64 -5.44 -11.02
N GLU A 81 29.28 -6.36 -11.74
CA GLU A 81 28.62 -7.13 -12.80
C GLU A 81 27.60 -8.15 -12.29
N GLN A 82 27.74 -8.61 -11.04
CA GLN A 82 26.78 -9.53 -10.41
C GLN A 82 25.43 -8.88 -10.04
N ILE A 83 25.36 -7.55 -9.91
CA ILE A 83 24.19 -6.80 -9.39
C ILE A 83 23.53 -5.96 -10.50
#